data_AF-A0A9B0U819-F1
#
_entry.id   AF-A0A9B0U819-F1
#
_cell.length_a   1.000
_cell.length_b   1.000
_cell.length_c   1.000
_cell.angle_alpha   90.00
_cell.angle_beta   90.00
_cell.angle_gamma   90.00
#
_symmetry.space_group_name_H-M   'P 1'
#
loop_
_entity.id
_entity.type
_entity.pdbx_description
1 polymer ?
#
loop_
_entity_poly.entity_id
_entity_poly.type
_entity_poly.pdbx_seq_one_letter_code
_entity_poly.pdbx_strand_id
1 'polypeptide(L)'
;MQQSECHGSVHLRNRGAGNCDQRTSSSMQLKHRTAIQRSKSSLSTSSLECARKLPPRPSDKLNPKTINPFGDQPRAPSAFAAVYSKGGIPCRLVHGSVKHRLQWECPPENLPFDPLLITLAEGLRETKHPYTFVSKEGFKELLLVRGAPEKAVPLLPRLIPVLKAALVHPDDEVFERGLNAVMQLSVVVGPSLNDHLKHLLTSLAKRLIYKKFKEPITTALQKLEQHGGSGSLIVIKSKIPTYCSICC
;
A
#
# COMPACT_ATOMS: atom_id res chain seq x y z
N MET A 1 -23.76 -17.74 56.22
CA MET A 1 -24.37 -16.41 56.44
C MET A 1 -23.78 -15.49 55.37
N GLN A 2 -24.45 -15.30 54.22
CA GLN A 2 -25.51 -14.29 53.94
C GLN A 2 -24.90 -12.87 53.81
N GLN A 3 -24.71 -12.37 52.57
CA GLN A 3 -25.43 -11.24 51.91
C GLN A 3 -25.06 -9.84 52.48
N SER A 4 -25.13 -8.68 51.83
CA SER A 4 -25.58 -8.18 50.51
C SER A 4 -25.00 -6.76 50.37
N GLU A 5 -24.59 -6.32 49.18
CA GLU A 5 -25.25 -5.31 48.32
C GLU A 5 -25.61 -3.95 48.96
N CYS A 6 -25.01 -2.88 48.42
CA CYS A 6 -25.45 -1.50 48.63
C CYS A 6 -26.44 -1.09 47.52
N HIS A 7 -27.67 -0.81 47.94
CA HIS A 7 -28.73 -0.20 47.13
C HIS A 7 -28.50 1.31 46.95
N GLY A 8 -28.61 1.78 45.71
CA GLY A 8 -28.88 3.18 45.39
C GLY A 8 -30.37 3.37 45.08
N SER A 9 -31.03 4.28 45.79
CA SER A 9 -32.28 4.90 45.31
C SER A 9 -32.48 6.26 45.98
N VAL A 10 -32.66 7.31 45.18
CA VAL A 10 -33.53 8.44 45.54
C VAL A 10 -34.21 8.92 44.25
N HIS A 11 -35.53 9.06 44.33
CA HIS A 11 -36.43 9.57 43.28
C HIS A 11 -37.22 10.77 43.84
N LEU A 12 -37.90 11.49 42.94
CA LEU A 12 -38.87 12.61 43.09
C LEU A 12 -38.31 14.05 42.97
N ARG A 13 -38.61 14.76 41.85
CA ARG A 13 -39.82 15.60 41.49
C ARG A 13 -39.67 17.03 42.06
N ASN A 14 -40.04 18.16 41.43
CA ASN A 14 -40.85 18.55 40.26
C ASN A 14 -40.72 20.09 40.11
N ARG A 15 -40.61 20.71 38.92
CA ARG A 15 -41.59 21.61 38.20
C ARG A 15 -40.73 22.57 37.36
N GLY A 16 -40.91 22.78 36.04
CA GLY A 16 -42.06 23.32 35.28
C GLY A 16 -41.58 24.66 34.65
N ALA A 17 -41.88 25.10 33.42
CA ALA A 17 -42.85 24.75 32.39
C ALA A 17 -42.42 25.37 31.04
N GLY A 18 -42.97 24.90 29.91
CA GLY A 18 -42.72 25.54 28.60
C GLY A 18 -43.25 24.86 27.33
N ASN A 19 -44.42 24.21 27.43
CA ASN A 19 -45.40 23.81 26.41
C ASN A 19 -45.07 23.99 24.89
N CYS A 20 -45.05 22.88 24.13
CA CYS A 20 -45.46 22.83 22.72
C CYS A 20 -46.31 21.57 22.56
N ASP A 21 -47.61 21.77 22.37
CA ASP A 21 -48.59 20.70 22.30
C ASP A 21 -49.26 20.71 20.92
N GLN A 22 -49.26 19.51 20.34
CA GLN A 22 -50.35 18.91 19.57
C GLN A 22 -50.72 19.47 18.19
N ARG A 23 -51.27 18.69 17.25
CA ARG A 23 -51.31 17.25 16.94
C ARG A 23 -52.19 17.18 15.68
N THR A 24 -51.95 16.15 14.86
CA THR A 24 -52.94 15.42 14.03
C THR A 24 -53.50 16.03 12.73
N SER A 25 -53.00 15.42 11.64
CA SER A 25 -53.72 14.67 10.59
C SER A 25 -54.84 15.34 9.78
N SER A 26 -54.67 15.39 8.45
CA SER A 26 -55.46 14.52 7.55
C SER A 26 -54.92 14.51 6.12
N SER A 27 -55.15 13.37 5.46
CA SER A 27 -54.86 12.99 4.07
C SER A 27 -55.46 13.90 2.99
N MET A 28 -54.84 14.00 1.80
CA MET A 28 -55.47 13.83 0.48
C MET A 28 -54.40 13.71 -0.64
N GLN A 29 -54.58 12.74 -1.53
CA GLN A 29 -53.92 12.67 -2.85
C GLN A 29 -54.40 13.81 -3.75
N LEU A 30 -53.57 14.33 -4.67
CA LEU A 30 -54.03 14.66 -6.02
C LEU A 30 -52.88 14.93 -7.01
N LYS A 31 -53.02 14.28 -8.15
CA LYS A 31 -52.25 14.38 -9.39
C LYS A 31 -53.03 15.29 -10.36
N HIS A 32 -52.37 15.74 -11.43
CA HIS A 32 -52.83 16.55 -12.59
C HIS A 32 -52.60 18.06 -12.45
N ARG A 33 -51.73 18.74 -13.23
CA ARG A 33 -51.43 18.81 -14.69
C ARG A 33 -52.38 19.74 -15.45
N THR A 34 -51.79 20.80 -16.04
CA THR A 34 -52.23 21.59 -17.23
C THR A 34 -53.53 22.39 -17.07
N ALA A 35 -53.78 23.51 -17.74
CA ALA A 35 -53.54 23.90 -19.13
C ALA A 35 -53.70 25.44 -19.26
N ILE A 36 -53.37 26.12 -20.36
CA ILE A 36 -54.24 26.47 -21.53
C ILE A 36 -53.57 27.71 -22.16
N GLN A 37 -53.55 28.03 -23.47
CA GLN A 37 -54.01 27.57 -24.80
C GLN A 37 -53.44 28.65 -25.79
N ARG A 38 -53.47 28.61 -27.13
CA ARG A 38 -54.32 27.98 -28.16
C ARG A 38 -53.61 28.20 -29.53
N SER A 39 -53.26 27.16 -30.28
CA SER A 39 -54.01 26.56 -31.43
C SER A 39 -53.74 27.24 -32.80
N LYS A 40 -53.63 26.54 -33.94
CA LYS A 40 -54.57 25.54 -34.48
C LYS A 40 -53.98 24.76 -35.69
N SER A 41 -54.29 23.45 -35.75
CA SER A 41 -54.62 22.56 -36.91
C SER A 41 -53.63 22.34 -38.07
N SER A 42 -53.50 21.18 -38.73
CA SER A 42 -53.89 19.76 -38.53
C SER A 42 -53.49 18.94 -39.78
N LEU A 43 -53.25 17.63 -39.60
CA LEU A 43 -53.36 16.50 -40.57
C LEU A 43 -52.16 16.07 -41.45
N SER A 44 -51.55 14.96 -40.99
CA SER A 44 -51.31 13.68 -41.72
C SER A 44 -50.41 13.62 -42.96
N THR A 45 -49.27 12.92 -42.85
CA THR A 45 -49.00 11.62 -43.54
C THR A 45 -47.61 11.08 -43.16
N SER A 46 -47.47 9.79 -43.38
CA SER A 46 -46.54 8.80 -42.83
C SER A 46 -45.12 8.78 -43.39
N SER A 47 -44.21 8.26 -42.56
CA SER A 47 -43.04 7.42 -42.89
C SER A 47 -41.85 8.05 -43.63
N LEU A 48 -40.73 8.21 -42.90
CA LEU A 48 -39.39 8.03 -43.46
C LEU A 48 -38.56 7.16 -42.52
N GLU A 49 -38.50 5.91 -42.92
CA GLU A 49 -37.67 4.84 -42.38
C GLU A 49 -36.20 5.04 -42.74
N CYS A 50 -35.35 4.41 -41.93
CA CYS A 50 -34.00 3.94 -42.27
C CYS A 50 -32.85 4.97 -42.22
N ALA A 51 -32.26 5.11 -41.03
CA ALA A 51 -30.84 5.42 -40.90
C ALA A 51 -30.03 4.27 -41.53
N ARG A 52 -29.75 4.39 -42.84
CA ARG A 52 -28.91 3.45 -43.59
C ARG A 52 -27.50 3.48 -42.99
N LYS A 53 -27.18 2.50 -42.14
CA LYS A 53 -25.80 2.19 -41.78
C LYS A 53 -25.06 1.84 -43.06
N LEU A 54 -24.04 2.62 -43.40
CA LEU A 54 -23.14 2.30 -44.50
C LEU A 54 -22.55 0.90 -44.26
N PRO A 55 -22.41 0.07 -45.31
CA PRO A 55 -21.74 -1.22 -45.16
C PRO A 55 -20.29 -0.98 -44.66
N PRO A 56 -19.80 -1.77 -43.69
CA PRO A 56 -18.44 -1.63 -43.19
C PRO A 56 -17.46 -1.71 -44.34
N ARG A 57 -16.55 -0.75 -44.45
CA ARG A 57 -15.53 -0.80 -45.50
C ARG A 57 -14.65 -2.02 -45.21
N PRO A 58 -14.13 -2.74 -46.22
CA PRO A 58 -13.17 -3.83 -46.00
C PRO A 58 -11.96 -3.38 -45.15
N SER A 59 -11.61 -2.10 -45.20
CA SER A 59 -10.58 -1.46 -44.36
C SER A 59 -10.92 -1.44 -42.87
N ASP A 60 -12.19 -1.48 -42.48
CA ASP A 60 -12.60 -1.51 -41.06
C ASP A 60 -12.28 -2.86 -40.41
N LYS A 61 -12.15 -3.93 -41.21
CA LYS A 61 -11.63 -5.24 -40.76
C LYS A 61 -10.10 -5.25 -40.61
N LEU A 62 -9.41 -4.21 -41.09
CA LEU A 62 -7.96 -4.06 -41.07
C LEU A 62 -7.51 -2.94 -40.11
N ASN A 63 -8.28 -2.64 -39.07
CA ASN A 63 -7.78 -1.88 -37.93
C ASN A 63 -7.25 -2.84 -36.85
N PRO A 64 -6.03 -3.41 -36.99
CA PRO A 64 -5.34 -3.86 -35.79
C PRO A 64 -5.25 -2.63 -34.89
N LYS A 65 -5.58 -2.76 -33.60
CA LYS A 65 -5.45 -1.65 -32.64
C LYS A 65 -4.07 -1.04 -32.85
N THR A 66 -4.01 0.16 -33.45
CA THR A 66 -2.74 0.84 -33.70
C THR A 66 -2.11 1.02 -32.34
N ILE A 67 -1.09 0.20 -32.06
CA ILE A 67 -0.26 0.35 -30.87
C ILE A 67 0.35 1.73 -30.96
N ASN A 68 -0.20 2.69 -30.23
CA ASN A 68 0.35 4.03 -30.19
C ASN A 68 1.68 3.95 -29.43
N PRO A 69 2.84 4.04 -30.10
CA PRO A 69 4.14 3.88 -29.44
C PRO A 69 4.45 5.06 -28.51
N PHE A 70 3.67 6.15 -28.61
CA PHE A 70 3.75 7.35 -27.77
C PHE A 70 2.56 7.51 -26.82
N GLY A 71 1.58 6.60 -26.87
CA GLY A 71 0.54 6.53 -25.85
C GLY A 71 1.10 5.88 -24.59
N ASP A 72 0.57 6.22 -23.42
CA ASP A 72 0.85 5.51 -22.17
C ASP A 72 0.42 4.04 -22.33
N GLN A 73 1.34 3.20 -22.82
CA GLN A 73 1.12 1.76 -22.86
C GLN A 73 0.84 1.32 -21.42
N PRO A 74 -0.19 0.48 -21.17
CA PRO A 74 -0.40 -0.12 -19.86
C PRO A 74 0.90 -0.85 -19.52
N ARG A 75 1.69 -0.28 -18.61
CA ARG A 75 2.96 -0.91 -18.21
C ARG A 75 2.63 -2.32 -17.77
N ALA A 76 3.37 -3.29 -18.33
CA ALA A 76 3.23 -4.68 -17.92
C ALA A 76 3.26 -4.72 -16.38
N PRO A 77 2.34 -5.50 -15.76
CA PRO A 77 2.32 -5.60 -14.31
C PRO A 77 3.69 -6.04 -13.82
N SER A 78 4.16 -5.44 -12.74
CA SER A 78 5.41 -5.84 -12.12
C SER A 78 5.35 -7.31 -11.68
N ALA A 79 6.53 -7.91 -11.44
CA ALA A 79 6.61 -9.27 -10.92
C ALA A 79 5.77 -9.42 -9.64
N PHE A 80 5.88 -8.47 -8.70
CA PHE A 80 5.08 -8.46 -7.48
C PHE A 80 3.57 -8.38 -7.75
N ALA A 81 3.12 -7.42 -8.58
CA ALA A 81 1.70 -7.24 -8.88
C ALA A 81 1.11 -8.47 -9.57
N ALA A 82 1.90 -9.13 -10.44
CA ALA A 82 1.50 -10.37 -11.09
C ALA A 82 1.37 -11.53 -10.10
N VAL A 83 2.31 -11.69 -9.15
CA VAL A 83 2.25 -12.73 -8.11
C VAL A 83 1.07 -12.49 -7.16
N TYR A 84 0.86 -11.26 -6.71
CA TYR A 84 -0.26 -10.92 -5.83
C TYR A 84 -1.61 -11.17 -6.50
N SER A 85 -1.76 -10.74 -7.76
CA SER A 85 -3.00 -10.93 -8.53
C SER A 85 -3.33 -12.41 -8.79
N LYS A 86 -2.33 -13.28 -8.78
CA LYS A 86 -2.47 -14.74 -8.90
C LYS A 86 -2.68 -15.45 -7.56
N GLY A 87 -2.68 -14.72 -6.44
CA GLY A 87 -2.79 -15.30 -5.10
C GLY A 87 -1.51 -16.01 -4.62
N GLY A 88 -0.34 -15.69 -5.19
CA GLY A 88 0.93 -16.30 -4.79
C GLY A 88 1.51 -15.78 -3.47
N ILE A 89 0.90 -14.75 -2.89
CA ILE A 89 1.23 -14.23 -1.56
C ILE A 89 0.11 -14.68 -0.61
N PRO A 90 0.40 -15.50 0.42
CA PRO A 90 -0.59 -16.10 1.30
C PRO A 90 -1.10 -15.10 2.36
N CYS A 91 -1.57 -13.94 1.92
CA CYS A 91 -2.14 -12.91 2.77
C CYS A 91 -3.34 -12.22 2.13
N ARG A 92 -4.20 -11.65 2.99
CA ARG A 92 -5.35 -10.84 2.59
C ARG A 92 -5.26 -9.48 3.24
N LEU A 93 -5.60 -8.45 2.46
CA LEU A 93 -5.72 -7.10 2.97
C LEU A 93 -7.08 -6.97 3.69
N VAL A 94 -7.03 -6.77 5.00
CA VAL A 94 -8.23 -6.52 5.80
C VAL A 94 -8.38 -5.02 6.01
N HIS A 95 -9.45 -4.46 5.46
CA HIS A 95 -9.81 -3.06 5.65
C HIS A 95 -10.52 -2.88 6.99
N GLY A 96 -9.75 -2.56 8.05
CA GLY A 96 -10.33 -2.12 9.32
C GLY A 96 -10.86 -0.69 9.25
N SER A 97 -11.76 -0.33 10.16
CA SER A 97 -12.39 1.00 10.22
C SER A 97 -11.41 2.16 10.48
N VAL A 98 -10.25 1.87 11.11
CA VAL A 98 -9.22 2.87 11.46
C VAL A 98 -7.84 2.50 10.91
N LYS A 99 -7.51 1.20 10.88
CA LYS A 99 -6.21 0.71 10.39
C LYS A 99 -6.41 -0.51 9.52
N HIS A 100 -5.76 -0.50 8.36
CA HIS A 100 -5.63 -1.70 7.53
C HIS A 100 -4.63 -2.65 8.16
N ARG A 101 -4.86 -3.96 8.01
CA ARG A 101 -3.98 -5.02 8.52
C ARG A 101 -3.84 -6.11 7.47
N LEU A 102 -2.72 -6.82 7.51
CA LEU A 102 -2.55 -8.05 6.75
C LEU A 102 -3.04 -9.22 7.60
N GLN A 103 -3.86 -10.07 7.01
CA GLN A 103 -4.24 -11.34 7.58
C GLN A 103 -3.55 -12.44 6.78
N TRP A 104 -2.63 -13.16 7.40
CA TRP A 104 -1.95 -14.30 6.78
C TRP A 104 -2.86 -15.54 6.80
N GLU A 105 -2.79 -16.36 5.76
CA GLU A 105 -3.55 -17.59 5.67
C GLU A 105 -3.07 -18.65 6.68
N CYS A 106 -1.79 -18.61 7.04
CA CYS A 106 -1.20 -19.37 8.13
C CYS A 106 -0.29 -18.48 8.99
N PRO A 107 0.05 -18.90 10.22
CA PRO A 107 0.95 -18.13 11.08
C PRO A 107 2.27 -17.82 10.35
N PRO A 108 2.77 -16.57 10.40
CA PRO A 108 3.96 -16.18 9.65
C PRO A 108 5.24 -16.95 10.06
N GLU A 109 5.24 -17.60 11.22
CA GLU A 109 6.24 -18.58 11.67
C GLU A 109 6.37 -19.79 10.72
N ASN A 110 5.25 -20.23 10.15
CA ASN A 110 5.19 -21.44 9.34
C ASN A 110 5.33 -21.15 7.84
N LEU A 111 5.37 -19.86 7.46
CA LEU A 111 5.50 -19.48 6.06
C LEU A 111 6.91 -19.79 5.52
N PRO A 112 7.01 -20.27 4.27
CA PRO A 112 8.28 -20.36 3.58
C PRO A 112 8.77 -18.95 3.20
N PHE A 113 10.01 -18.61 3.57
CA PHE A 113 10.60 -17.32 3.22
C PHE A 113 11.07 -17.27 1.76
N ASP A 114 11.43 -18.42 1.16
CA ASP A 114 11.74 -18.53 -0.26
C ASP A 114 10.50 -19.01 -1.02
N PRO A 115 10.01 -18.29 -2.05
CA PRO A 115 10.49 -16.99 -2.56
C PRO A 115 9.83 -15.77 -1.89
N LEU A 116 8.94 -15.98 -0.91
CA LEU A 116 8.03 -14.98 -0.38
C LEU A 116 8.71 -13.67 0.07
N LEU A 117 9.80 -13.75 0.85
CA LEU A 117 10.52 -12.57 1.35
C LEU A 117 11.13 -11.76 0.20
N ILE A 118 11.65 -12.45 -0.82
CA ILE A 118 12.24 -11.81 -2.01
C ILE A 118 11.13 -11.13 -2.80
N THR A 119 10.01 -11.80 -3.03
CA THR A 119 8.86 -11.22 -3.72
C THR A 119 8.35 -9.97 -3.00
N LEU A 120 8.20 -10.00 -1.67
CA LEU A 120 7.78 -8.83 -0.88
C LEU A 120 8.79 -7.68 -0.99
N ALA A 121 10.09 -7.98 -1.00
CA ALA A 121 11.13 -6.98 -1.20
C ALA A 121 11.08 -6.35 -2.60
N GLU A 122 10.76 -7.13 -3.65
CA GLU A 122 10.55 -6.58 -4.99
C GLU A 122 9.35 -5.62 -5.02
N GLY A 123 8.30 -5.96 -4.26
CA GLY A 123 7.11 -5.14 -4.08
C GLY A 123 7.34 -3.78 -3.42
N LEU A 124 8.47 -3.55 -2.74
CA LEU A 124 8.77 -2.23 -2.13
C LEU A 124 8.88 -1.10 -3.17
N ARG A 125 9.14 -1.48 -4.43
CA ARG A 125 9.19 -0.58 -5.60
C ARG A 125 7.83 -0.23 -6.16
N GLU A 126 6.77 -0.88 -5.68
CA GLU A 126 5.42 -0.52 -6.07
C GLU A 126 5.06 0.88 -5.59
N THR A 127 4.20 1.53 -6.37
CA THR A 127 3.68 2.87 -6.08
C THR A 127 2.15 2.89 -6.03
N LYS A 128 1.49 1.79 -6.42
CA LYS A 128 0.03 1.65 -6.43
C LYS A 128 -0.47 0.94 -5.19
N HIS A 129 -1.51 1.48 -4.55
CA HIS A 129 -2.28 0.77 -3.54
C HIS A 129 -3.14 -0.33 -4.22
N PRO A 130 -3.28 -1.54 -3.66
CA PRO A 130 -2.84 -2.01 -2.33
C PRO A 130 -1.40 -2.55 -2.25
N TYR A 131 -0.70 -2.68 -3.38
CA TYR A 131 0.60 -3.35 -3.46
C TYR A 131 1.68 -2.73 -2.56
N THR A 132 1.68 -1.40 -2.45
CA THR A 132 2.58 -0.64 -1.55
C THR A 132 2.42 -1.06 -0.09
N PHE A 133 1.18 -1.25 0.36
CA PHE A 133 0.89 -1.62 1.75
C PHE A 133 1.23 -3.09 2.00
N VAL A 134 0.81 -3.98 1.09
CA VAL A 134 1.04 -5.43 1.22
C VAL A 134 2.52 -5.75 1.25
N SER A 135 3.31 -5.16 0.35
CA SER A 135 4.76 -5.37 0.33
C SER A 135 5.45 -4.84 1.59
N LYS A 136 5.14 -3.59 1.99
CA LYS A 136 5.75 -2.95 3.15
C LYS A 136 5.44 -3.66 4.46
N GLU A 137 4.16 -3.89 4.78
CA GLU A 137 3.79 -4.57 6.02
C GLU A 137 4.13 -6.05 5.96
N GLY A 138 3.98 -6.70 4.81
CA GLY A 138 4.30 -8.12 4.66
C GLY A 138 5.79 -8.41 4.88
N PHE A 139 6.67 -7.58 4.30
CA PHE A 139 8.11 -7.68 4.52
C PHE A 139 8.47 -7.52 6.01
N LYS A 140 7.85 -6.53 6.67
CA LYS A 140 8.06 -6.25 8.09
C LYS A 140 7.55 -7.37 9.00
N GLU A 141 6.33 -7.84 8.79
CA GLU A 141 5.74 -8.90 9.60
C GLU A 141 6.52 -10.21 9.48
N LEU A 142 7.00 -10.57 8.29
CA LEU A 142 7.88 -11.74 8.13
C LEU A 142 9.20 -11.59 8.88
N LEU A 143 9.83 -10.41 8.83
CA LEU A 143 11.10 -10.18 9.53
C LEU A 143 10.96 -10.17 11.07
N LEU A 144 9.75 -9.93 11.60
CA LEU A 144 9.49 -9.93 13.06
C LEU A 144 9.24 -11.34 13.64
N VAL A 145 9.14 -12.36 12.80
CA VAL A 145 8.88 -13.74 13.18
C VAL A 145 10.04 -14.34 13.98
N ARG A 146 9.73 -15.21 14.95
CA ARG A 146 10.75 -16.00 15.66
C ARG A 146 11.45 -16.97 14.70
N GLY A 147 12.77 -16.95 14.65
CA GLY A 147 13.56 -17.73 13.68
C GLY A 147 13.65 -17.11 12.29
N ALA A 148 13.21 -15.85 12.11
CA ALA A 148 13.47 -15.07 10.90
C ALA A 148 14.96 -15.04 10.47
N PRO A 149 15.98 -14.93 11.37
CA PRO A 149 17.38 -14.92 10.91
C PRO A 149 17.78 -16.19 10.18
N GLU A 150 17.43 -17.37 10.69
CA GLU A 150 17.81 -18.66 10.08
C GLU A 150 17.24 -18.81 8.67
N LYS A 151 16.04 -18.26 8.42
CA LYS A 151 15.37 -18.30 7.12
C LYS A 151 15.81 -17.16 6.18
N ALA A 152 16.16 -15.99 6.70
CA ALA A 152 16.51 -14.82 5.90
C ALA A 152 17.98 -14.81 5.44
N VAL A 153 18.91 -15.29 6.27
CA VAL A 153 20.34 -15.36 5.97
C VAL A 153 20.65 -16.05 4.63
N PRO A 154 20.12 -17.26 4.32
CA PRO A 154 20.42 -17.93 3.04
C PRO A 154 19.88 -17.17 1.82
N LEU A 155 18.92 -16.25 2.01
CA LEU A 155 18.30 -15.48 0.93
C LEU A 155 19.01 -14.15 0.66
N LEU A 156 19.97 -13.73 1.51
CA LEU A 156 20.69 -12.46 1.37
C LEU A 156 21.27 -12.24 -0.04
N PRO A 157 21.94 -13.22 -0.68
CA PRO A 157 22.52 -12.98 -2.01
C PRO A 157 21.48 -12.60 -3.07
N ARG A 158 20.24 -13.09 -2.94
CA ARG A 158 19.12 -12.78 -3.84
C ARG A 158 18.35 -11.53 -3.41
N LEU A 159 18.27 -11.27 -2.10
CA LEU A 159 17.56 -10.13 -1.52
C LEU A 159 18.28 -8.79 -1.73
N ILE A 160 19.62 -8.78 -1.63
CA ILE A 160 20.42 -7.55 -1.68
C ILE A 160 20.31 -6.82 -3.03
N PRO A 161 20.36 -7.48 -4.20
CA PRO A 161 20.12 -6.82 -5.49
C PRO A 161 18.74 -6.16 -5.58
N VAL A 162 17.72 -6.81 -5.02
CA VAL A 162 16.33 -6.31 -5.01
C VAL A 162 16.22 -5.05 -4.14
N LEU A 163 16.77 -5.08 -2.92
CA LEU A 163 16.80 -3.91 -2.04
C LEU A 163 17.63 -2.77 -2.64
N LYS A 164 18.78 -3.09 -3.26
CA LYS A 164 19.58 -2.12 -3.99
C LYS A 164 18.77 -1.44 -5.10
N ALA A 165 17.95 -2.19 -5.84
CA ALA A 165 17.09 -1.64 -6.88
C ALA A 165 16.06 -0.63 -6.32
N ALA A 166 15.56 -0.84 -5.09
CA ALA A 166 14.71 0.13 -4.41
C ALA A 166 15.49 1.38 -3.98
N LEU A 167 16.73 1.24 -3.47
CA LEU A 167 17.56 2.36 -3.03
C LEU A 167 18.04 3.27 -4.18
N VAL A 168 18.17 2.74 -5.39
CA VAL A 168 18.55 3.55 -6.57
C VAL A 168 17.33 4.11 -7.32
N HIS A 169 16.12 3.73 -6.91
CA HIS A 169 14.89 4.16 -7.59
C HIS A 169 14.71 5.67 -7.50
N PRO A 170 14.29 6.38 -8.57
CA PRO A 170 14.19 7.84 -8.58
C PRO A 170 13.15 8.39 -7.60
N ASP A 171 12.04 7.67 -7.42
CA ASP A 171 10.96 8.01 -6.46
C ASP A 171 11.47 7.99 -5.02
N ASP A 172 11.24 9.10 -4.32
CA ASP A 172 11.67 9.32 -2.95
C ASP A 172 10.97 8.37 -1.96
N GLU A 173 9.68 8.09 -2.16
CA GLU A 173 8.97 7.21 -1.24
C GLU A 173 9.43 5.76 -1.37
N VAL A 174 9.75 5.33 -2.60
CA VAL A 174 10.32 4.00 -2.86
C VAL A 174 11.71 3.89 -2.21
N PHE A 175 12.51 4.95 -2.30
CA PHE A 175 13.80 5.02 -1.62
C PHE A 175 13.65 4.88 -0.10
N GLU A 176 12.73 5.62 0.51
CA GLU A 176 12.47 5.55 1.96
C GLU A 176 11.99 4.17 2.40
N ARG A 177 11.09 3.54 1.63
CA ARG A 177 10.65 2.15 1.87
C ARG A 177 11.83 1.18 1.78
N GLY A 178 12.70 1.32 0.78
CA GLY A 178 13.91 0.52 0.63
C GLY A 178 14.90 0.71 1.79
N LEU A 179 15.11 1.96 2.23
CA LEU A 179 15.97 2.28 3.36
C LEU A 179 15.43 1.68 4.66
N ASN A 180 14.12 1.77 4.88
CA ASN A 180 13.47 1.17 6.04
C ASN A 180 13.58 -0.36 6.04
N ALA A 181 13.41 -0.99 4.87
CA ALA A 181 13.59 -2.43 4.71
C ALA A 181 15.03 -2.88 5.02
N VAL A 182 16.05 -2.11 4.59
CA VAL A 182 17.45 -2.39 4.94
C VAL A 182 17.68 -2.30 6.44
N MET A 183 17.12 -1.30 7.13
CA MET A 183 17.20 -1.19 8.59
C MET A 183 16.52 -2.37 9.29
N GLN A 184 15.35 -2.80 8.82
CA GLN A 184 14.67 -3.96 9.39
C GLN A 184 15.49 -5.25 9.17
N LEU A 185 16.05 -5.42 7.97
CA LEU A 185 16.90 -6.56 7.65
C LEU A 185 18.15 -6.60 8.55
N SER A 186 18.78 -5.45 8.82
CA SER A 186 19.96 -5.40 9.67
C SER A 186 19.68 -5.82 11.12
N VAL A 187 18.50 -5.49 11.65
CA VAL A 187 18.10 -5.91 13.00
C VAL A 187 17.99 -7.43 13.09
N VAL A 188 17.48 -8.08 12.05
CA VAL A 188 17.24 -9.53 12.04
C VAL A 188 18.52 -10.31 11.75
N VAL A 189 19.25 -9.92 10.71
CA VAL A 189 20.38 -10.69 10.17
C VAL A 189 21.70 -10.34 10.86
N GLY A 190 21.80 -9.13 11.41
CA GLY A 190 22.96 -8.66 12.16
C GLY A 190 24.27 -8.75 11.36
N PRO A 191 25.32 -9.40 11.89
CA PRO A 191 26.65 -9.46 11.26
C PRO A 191 26.68 -10.11 9.88
N SER A 192 25.74 -11.02 9.55
CA SER A 192 25.74 -11.71 8.25
C SER A 192 25.44 -10.76 7.08
N LEU A 193 24.97 -9.54 7.36
CA LEU A 193 24.77 -8.49 6.35
C LEU A 193 26.09 -7.85 5.89
N ASN A 194 27.17 -7.98 6.67
CA ASN A 194 28.43 -7.26 6.46
C ASN A 194 29.09 -7.57 5.09
N ASP A 195 29.01 -8.83 4.64
CA ASP A 195 29.58 -9.26 3.35
C ASP A 195 28.94 -8.57 2.14
N HIS A 196 27.68 -8.16 2.30
CA HIS A 196 26.87 -7.54 1.26
C HIS A 196 26.71 -6.02 1.45
N LEU A 197 27.11 -5.49 2.60
CA LEU A 197 26.91 -4.10 3.00
C LEU A 197 27.54 -3.10 2.01
N LYS A 198 28.69 -3.46 1.42
CA LYS A 198 29.38 -2.68 0.37
C LYS A 198 28.45 -2.24 -0.77
N HIS A 199 27.53 -3.10 -1.18
CA HIS A 199 26.63 -2.83 -2.31
C HIS A 199 25.50 -1.86 -1.94
N LEU A 200 24.99 -1.97 -0.71
CA LEU A 200 23.95 -1.08 -0.18
C LEU A 200 24.53 0.31 0.08
N LEU A 201 25.67 0.39 0.78
CA LEU A 201 26.33 1.66 1.11
C LEU A 201 26.70 2.49 -0.10
N THR A 202 27.17 1.85 -1.18
CA THR A 202 27.49 2.55 -2.44
C THR A 202 26.25 3.28 -2.99
N SER A 203 25.06 2.72 -2.78
CA SER A 203 23.80 3.32 -3.23
C SER A 203 23.34 4.45 -2.29
N LEU A 204 23.53 4.26 -0.98
CA LEU A 204 23.23 5.28 0.04
C LEU A 204 24.15 6.50 -0.07
N ALA A 205 25.45 6.31 -0.32
CA ALA A 205 26.42 7.39 -0.47
C ALA A 205 26.05 8.38 -1.58
N LYS A 206 25.48 7.88 -2.69
CA LYS A 206 24.97 8.74 -3.77
C LYS A 206 23.78 9.59 -3.34
N ARG A 207 22.96 9.09 -2.42
CA ARG A 207 21.76 9.76 -1.91
C ARG A 207 22.05 10.73 -0.75
N LEU A 208 23.20 10.60 -0.07
CA LEU A 208 23.64 11.52 1.00
C LEU A 208 23.86 12.97 0.54
N ILE A 209 24.04 13.20 -0.76
CA ILE A 209 24.18 14.55 -1.35
C ILE A 209 22.90 15.36 -1.13
N TYR A 210 21.75 14.69 -1.06
CA TYR A 210 20.45 15.34 -0.86
C TYR A 210 20.20 15.59 0.62
N LYS A 211 20.03 16.87 1.01
CA LYS A 211 19.77 17.27 2.40
C LYS A 211 18.60 16.52 3.05
N LYS A 212 17.53 16.29 2.30
CA LYS A 212 16.32 15.57 2.76
C LYS A 212 16.60 14.14 3.27
N PHE A 213 17.62 13.47 2.73
CA PHE A 213 17.93 12.08 3.10
C PHE A 213 19.13 11.96 4.03
N LYS A 214 19.78 13.06 4.39
CA LYS A 214 20.97 13.03 5.25
C LYS A 214 20.66 12.44 6.61
N GLU A 215 19.59 12.88 7.27
CA GLU A 215 19.21 12.38 8.60
C GLU A 215 18.72 10.92 8.53
N PRO A 216 17.75 10.53 7.66
CA PRO A 216 17.31 9.15 7.56
C PRO A 216 18.45 8.16 7.24
N ILE A 217 19.36 8.53 6.33
CA ILE A 217 20.51 7.67 5.99
C ILE A 217 21.46 7.58 7.18
N THR A 218 21.72 8.70 7.88
CA THR A 218 22.59 8.67 9.07
C THR A 218 22.01 7.74 10.14
N THR A 219 20.73 7.86 10.46
CA THR A 219 20.06 6.95 11.40
C THR A 219 20.12 5.49 10.94
N ALA A 220 19.98 5.23 9.64
CA ALA A 220 20.11 3.88 9.10
C ALA A 220 21.55 3.32 9.24
N LEU A 221 22.57 4.13 8.99
CA LEU A 221 23.98 3.76 9.17
C LEU A 221 24.30 3.44 10.64
N GLN A 222 23.75 4.22 11.57
CA GLN A 222 23.90 3.97 13.01
C GLN A 222 23.29 2.64 13.45
N LYS A 223 22.10 2.30 12.94
CA LYS A 223 21.48 0.99 13.19
C LYS A 223 22.28 -0.15 12.56
N LEU A 224 22.80 0.06 11.35
CA LEU A 224 23.67 -0.92 10.68
C LEU A 224 24.93 -1.18 11.50
N GLU A 225 25.54 -0.12 12.06
CA GLU A 225 26.69 -0.24 12.96
C GLU A 225 26.35 -1.01 14.23
N GLN A 226 25.24 -0.66 14.89
CA GLN A 226 24.80 -1.28 16.14
C GLN A 226 24.57 -2.79 15.99
N HIS A 227 23.96 -3.24 14.88
CA HIS A 227 23.63 -4.64 14.67
C HIS A 227 24.71 -5.44 13.94
N GLY A 228 25.54 -4.79 13.12
CA GLY A 228 26.62 -5.43 12.36
C GLY A 228 27.95 -5.50 13.10
N GLY A 229 28.08 -4.83 14.24
CA GLY A 229 29.28 -4.85 15.09
C GLY A 229 30.51 -4.20 14.44
N SER A 230 31.70 -4.50 14.95
CA SER A 230 32.97 -3.89 14.51
C SER A 230 33.26 -4.06 13.01
N GLY A 231 32.88 -5.21 12.43
CA GLY A 231 33.04 -5.47 10.99
C GLY A 231 32.24 -4.50 10.12
N SER A 232 31.05 -4.10 10.56
CA SER A 232 30.21 -3.15 9.81
C SER A 232 30.81 -1.75 9.77
N LEU A 233 31.42 -1.28 10.87
CA LEU A 233 32.02 0.05 10.98
C LEU A 233 33.18 0.24 9.98
N ILE A 234 34.01 -0.79 9.83
CA ILE A 234 35.14 -0.77 8.87
C ILE A 234 34.60 -0.59 7.44
N VAL A 235 33.56 -1.34 7.09
CA VAL A 235 32.95 -1.27 5.75
C VAL A 235 32.22 0.07 5.53
N ILE A 236 31.54 0.59 6.56
CA ILE A 236 30.88 1.90 6.52
C ILE A 236 31.90 3.02 6.30
N LYS A 237 32.95 3.10 7.13
CA LYS A 237 33.99 4.13 7.01
C LYS A 237 34.75 4.04 5.68
N SER A 238 34.95 2.83 5.14
CA SER A 238 35.58 2.64 3.83
C SER A 238 34.76 3.25 2.68
N LYS A 239 33.42 3.24 2.76
CA LYS A 239 32.55 3.79 1.70
C LYS A 239 32.02 5.19 1.98
N ILE A 240 31.89 5.58 3.24
CA ILE A 240 31.37 6.87 3.69
C ILE A 240 32.35 7.41 4.73
N PRO A 241 33.49 8.01 4.31
CA PRO A 241 34.50 8.50 5.23
C PRO A 241 34.01 9.58 6.19
N THR A 242 32.93 10.30 5.81
CA THR A 242 32.31 11.37 6.60
C THR A 242 31.39 10.87 7.72
N TYR A 243 31.22 9.55 7.87
CA TYR A 243 30.35 8.98 8.88
C TYR A 243 31.00 9.03 10.27
N CYS A 244 30.28 9.59 11.24
CA CYS A 244 30.64 9.59 12.65
C CYS A 244 29.94 8.43 13.38
N SER A 245 30.73 7.61 14.07
CA SER A 245 30.23 6.45 14.83
C SER A 245 29.37 6.88 16.02
N ILE A 246 28.45 6.01 16.43
CA ILE A 246 27.66 6.15 17.66
C ILE A 246 28.46 5.95 18.95
N CYS A 247 29.65 5.36 18.88
CA CYS A 247 30.47 5.01 20.05
C CYS A 247 31.58 6.03 20.36
N CYS A 248 31.39 7.30 20.01
CA CYS A 248 32.29 8.38 20.43
C CYS A 248 32.03 8.80 21.88
#